data_AF-A0A2T6ACX7-F1
#
_entry.id   AF-A0A2T6ACX7-F1
#
_cell.length_a   1.000
_cell.length_b   1.000
_cell.length_c   1.000
_cell.angle_alpha   90.00
_cell.angle_beta   90.00
_cell.angle_gamma   90.00
#
_symmetry.space_group_name_H-M   'P 1'
#
loop_
_entity.id
_entity.type
_entity.pdbx_description
1 polymer ?
#
loop_
_entity_poly.entity_id
_entity_poly.type
_entity_poly.pdbx_seq_one_letter_code
_entity_poly.pdbx_strand_id
1 'polypeptide(L)'
;MKTQEENWERNCQKNTMKLALWTGAWVVTMAIASFGPKFIWQENSTITLIGILINLAFGIGVILANKRHLNTLDELQRKIHLEAMSLILGVAVIFGLSYSLLDTTNLITYDAEISHLVILIGLTYLAGTIIGNLRYR
;
A
#
# COMPACT_ATOMS: atom_id res chain seq x y z
N MET A 1 4.88 -15.92 -32.00
CA MET A 1 4.48 -14.57 -31.54
C MET A 1 3.21 -14.64 -30.70
N LYS A 2 2.04 -15.04 -31.25
CA LYS A 2 0.79 -15.18 -30.47
C LYS A 2 0.89 -15.99 -29.16
N THR A 3 1.53 -17.16 -29.21
CA THR A 3 1.74 -18.01 -28.01
C THR A 3 2.65 -17.38 -26.96
N GLN A 4 3.54 -16.45 -27.33
CA GLN A 4 4.44 -15.79 -26.39
C GLN A 4 3.74 -14.59 -25.72
N GLU A 5 2.94 -13.84 -26.47
CA GLU A 5 2.09 -12.75 -25.95
C GLU A 5 1.04 -13.28 -24.97
N GLU A 6 0.32 -14.36 -25.33
CA GLU A 6 -0.65 -15.01 -24.44
C GLU A 6 -0.03 -15.50 -23.12
N ASN A 7 1.21 -15.99 -23.18
CA ASN A 7 1.94 -16.44 -21.99
C ASN A 7 2.37 -15.26 -21.09
N TRP A 8 2.71 -14.12 -21.69
CA TRP A 8 3.04 -12.90 -20.95
C TRP A 8 1.82 -12.32 -20.24
N GLU A 9 0.69 -12.18 -20.94
CA GLU A 9 -0.57 -11.68 -20.35
C GLU A 9 -1.04 -12.55 -19.18
N ARG A 10 -0.99 -13.88 -19.35
CA ARG A 10 -1.31 -14.84 -18.28
C ARG A 10 -0.39 -14.69 -17.07
N ASN A 11 0.90 -14.43 -17.29
CA ASN A 11 1.84 -14.21 -16.20
C ASN A 11 1.58 -12.89 -15.46
N CYS A 12 1.23 -11.82 -16.20
CA CYS A 12 0.84 -10.55 -15.62
C CYS A 12 -0.42 -10.72 -14.74
N GLN A 13 -1.47 -11.35 -15.27
CA GLN A 13 -2.71 -11.62 -14.53
C GLN A 13 -2.46 -12.46 -13.27
N LYS A 14 -1.64 -13.51 -13.36
CA LYS A 14 -1.27 -14.34 -12.20
C LYS A 14 -0.56 -13.52 -11.12
N ASN A 15 0.33 -12.62 -11.49
CA ASN A 15 1.04 -11.79 -10.53
C ASN A 15 0.14 -10.73 -9.89
N THR A 16 -0.79 -10.15 -10.66
CA THR A 16 -1.82 -9.25 -10.13
C THR A 16 -2.71 -9.97 -9.11
N MET A 17 -3.13 -11.21 -9.40
CA MET A 17 -3.92 -12.02 -8.47
C MET A 17 -3.12 -12.35 -7.19
N LYS A 18 -1.83 -12.70 -7.33
CA LYS A 18 -0.96 -12.93 -6.18
C LYS A 18 -0.81 -11.67 -5.33
N LEU A 19 -0.63 -10.51 -5.95
CA LEU A 19 -0.58 -9.23 -5.24
C LEU A 19 -1.89 -8.99 -4.47
N ALA A 20 -3.05 -9.17 -5.11
CA ALA A 20 -4.34 -9.02 -4.46
C ALA A 20 -4.51 -9.97 -3.26
N LEU A 21 -4.08 -11.23 -3.39
CA LEU A 21 -4.14 -12.21 -2.31
C LEU A 21 -3.20 -11.85 -1.15
N TRP A 22 -1.97 -11.41 -1.43
CA TRP A 22 -1.03 -10.94 -0.40
C TRP A 22 -1.57 -9.69 0.32
N THR A 23 -2.10 -8.73 -0.41
CA THR A 23 -2.72 -7.53 0.16
C THR A 23 -3.93 -7.89 1.02
N GLY A 24 -4.82 -8.76 0.53
CA GLY A 24 -5.98 -9.23 1.29
C GLY A 24 -5.58 -9.96 2.57
N ALA A 25 -4.60 -10.86 2.51
CA ALA A 25 -4.07 -11.54 3.69
C ALA A 25 -3.45 -10.57 4.69
N TRP A 26 -2.69 -9.58 4.21
CA TRP A 26 -2.12 -8.55 5.07
C TRP A 26 -3.20 -7.68 5.73
N VAL A 27 -4.25 -7.27 5.01
CA VAL A 27 -5.38 -6.51 5.58
C VAL A 27 -6.12 -7.33 6.64
N VAL A 28 -6.31 -8.63 6.43
CA VAL A 28 -6.90 -9.52 7.44
C VAL A 28 -6.03 -9.59 8.69
N THR A 29 -4.71 -9.76 8.54
CA THR A 29 -3.81 -9.74 9.71
C THR A 29 -3.78 -8.38 10.40
N MET A 30 -3.93 -7.28 9.66
CA MET A 30 -4.02 -5.92 10.24
C MET A 30 -5.28 -5.80 11.08
N ALA A 31 -6.43 -6.23 10.57
CA ALA A 31 -7.68 -6.24 11.32
C ALA A 31 -7.56 -7.09 12.60
N ILE A 32 -6.95 -8.28 12.50
CA ILE A 32 -6.70 -9.15 13.67
C ILE A 32 -5.76 -8.47 14.67
N ALA A 33 -4.69 -7.81 14.23
CA ALA A 33 -3.75 -7.12 15.12
C ALA A 33 -4.37 -5.89 15.80
N SER A 34 -5.23 -5.14 15.11
CA SER A 34 -5.92 -3.97 15.65
C SER A 34 -7.08 -4.31 16.58
N PHE A 35 -7.87 -5.34 16.25
CA PHE A 35 -9.10 -5.67 17.00
C PHE A 35 -8.92 -6.86 17.95
N GLY A 36 -7.99 -7.77 17.67
CA GLY A 36 -7.73 -8.96 18.49
C GLY A 36 -7.41 -8.69 19.97
N PRO A 37 -6.65 -7.63 20.33
CA PRO A 37 -6.42 -7.26 21.73
C PRO A 37 -7.70 -7.07 22.51
N LYS A 38 -8.67 -6.38 21.91
CA LYS A 38 -9.93 -6.07 22.55
C LYS A 38 -10.91 -7.24 22.56
N PHE A 39 -10.97 -8.03 21.48
CA PHE A 39 -12.05 -9.01 21.29
C PHE A 39 -11.65 -10.48 21.47
N ILE A 40 -10.36 -10.84 21.39
CA ILE A 40 -9.91 -12.24 21.34
C ILE A 40 -9.03 -12.59 22.55
N TRP A 41 -8.05 -11.75 22.88
CA TRP A 41 -7.00 -12.09 23.85
C TRP A 41 -6.87 -11.13 25.04
N GLN A 42 -7.95 -10.41 25.37
CA GLN A 42 -8.14 -9.66 26.63
C GLN A 42 -6.95 -8.73 26.98
N GLU A 43 -6.49 -7.95 26.02
CA GLU A 43 -5.39 -6.98 26.16
C GLU A 43 -4.05 -7.58 26.59
N ASN A 44 -3.86 -8.89 26.37
CA ASN A 44 -2.56 -9.53 26.60
C ASN A 44 -1.49 -8.93 25.69
N SER A 45 -0.52 -8.24 26.30
CA SER A 45 0.53 -7.50 25.57
C SER A 45 1.48 -8.43 24.80
N THR A 46 1.75 -9.63 25.31
CA THR A 46 2.63 -10.61 24.64
C THR A 46 1.99 -11.14 23.36
N ILE A 47 0.70 -11.51 23.42
CA ILE A 47 -0.03 -12.00 22.23
C ILE A 47 -0.19 -10.88 21.21
N THR A 48 -0.46 -9.66 21.67
CA THR A 48 -0.57 -8.47 20.81
C THR A 48 0.74 -8.19 20.07
N LEU A 49 1.89 -8.27 20.76
CA LEU A 49 3.20 -8.12 20.14
C LEU A 49 3.43 -9.17 19.04
N ILE A 50 3.11 -10.43 19.33
CA ILE A 50 3.21 -11.52 18.33
C ILE A 50 2.31 -11.23 17.12
N GLY A 51 1.08 -10.76 17.34
CA GLY A 51 0.15 -10.38 16.28
C GLY A 51 0.70 -9.25 15.38
N ILE A 52 1.30 -8.22 15.98
CA ILE A 52 1.95 -7.12 15.25
C ILE A 52 3.14 -7.63 14.43
N LEU A 53 3.98 -8.50 15.00
CA LEU A 53 5.12 -9.09 14.27
C LEU A 53 4.67 -9.94 13.08
N ILE A 54 3.58 -10.72 13.24
CA ILE A 54 2.98 -11.47 12.14
C ILE A 54 2.46 -10.51 11.07
N ASN A 55 1.72 -9.46 11.45
CA ASN A 55 1.23 -8.47 10.49
C ASN A 55 2.39 -7.81 9.71
N LEU A 56 3.49 -7.47 10.38
CA LEU A 56 4.69 -6.93 9.75
C LEU A 56 5.28 -7.92 8.73
N ALA A 57 5.37 -9.21 9.06
CA ALA A 57 5.87 -10.24 8.16
C ALA A 57 4.99 -10.36 6.89
N PHE A 58 3.67 -10.30 7.02
CA PHE A 58 2.76 -10.24 5.87
C PHE A 58 2.95 -8.96 5.05
N GLY A 59 3.23 -7.82 5.71
CA GLY A 59 3.54 -6.54 5.06
C GLY A 59 4.78 -6.65 4.17
N ILE A 60 5.85 -7.32 4.64
CA ILE A 60 7.03 -7.63 3.81
C ILE A 60 6.63 -8.48 2.59
N GLY A 61 5.72 -9.44 2.77
CA GLY A 61 5.15 -10.23 1.68
C GLY A 61 4.47 -9.37 0.60
N VAL A 62 3.66 -8.38 1.02
CA VAL A 62 3.03 -7.41 0.11
C VAL A 62 4.07 -6.62 -0.68
N ILE A 63 5.14 -6.16 -0.03
CA ILE A 63 6.23 -5.42 -0.70
C ILE A 63 6.88 -6.27 -1.79
N LEU A 64 7.20 -7.53 -1.48
CA LEU A 64 7.81 -8.46 -2.45
C LEU A 64 6.86 -8.78 -3.60
N ALA A 65 5.57 -8.97 -3.31
CA ALA A 65 4.55 -9.21 -4.32
C ALA A 65 4.38 -8.01 -5.25
N ASN A 66 4.38 -6.78 -4.70
CA ASN A 66 4.25 -5.55 -5.48
C ASN A 66 5.46 -5.36 -6.41
N LYS A 67 6.68 -5.56 -5.90
CA LYS A 67 7.90 -5.54 -6.72
C LYS A 67 7.82 -6.54 -7.88
N ARG A 68 7.33 -7.75 -7.61
CA ARG A 68 7.18 -8.80 -8.64
C ARG A 68 6.11 -8.43 -9.68
N HIS A 69 5.00 -7.82 -9.26
CA HIS A 69 3.96 -7.33 -10.14
C HIS A 69 4.48 -6.23 -11.09
N LEU A 70 5.14 -5.19 -10.55
CA LEU A 70 5.71 -4.11 -11.36
C LEU A 70 6.74 -4.61 -12.39
N ASN A 71 7.54 -5.60 -12.03
CA ASN A 71 8.53 -6.19 -12.95
C ASN A 71 7.91 -7.03 -14.07
N THR A 72 6.63 -7.41 -13.97
CA THR A 72 5.91 -8.12 -15.04
C THR A 72 5.13 -7.21 -15.98
N LEU A 73 4.96 -5.94 -15.62
CA LEU A 73 4.34 -4.94 -16.49
C LEU A 73 5.24 -4.60 -17.67
N ASP A 74 4.64 -4.10 -18.75
CA ASP A 74 5.37 -3.50 -19.85
C ASP A 74 6.05 -2.18 -19.43
N GLU A 75 6.90 -1.64 -20.30
CA GLU A 75 7.69 -0.44 -20.00
C GLU A 75 6.82 0.80 -19.76
N LEU A 76 5.70 0.93 -20.49
CA LEU A 76 4.79 2.07 -20.40
C LEU A 76 4.03 2.06 -19.06
N GLN A 77 3.43 0.92 -18.71
CA GLN A 77 2.73 0.72 -17.45
C GLN A 77 3.69 0.87 -16.28
N ARG A 78 4.89 0.27 -16.34
CA ARG A 78 5.90 0.44 -15.30
C ARG A 78 6.29 1.91 -15.12
N LYS A 79 6.41 2.68 -16.21
CA LYS A 79 6.69 4.12 -16.16
C LYS A 79 5.55 4.89 -15.46
N ILE A 80 4.29 4.64 -15.82
CA ILE A 80 3.12 5.26 -15.19
C ILE A 80 3.12 5.01 -13.67
N HIS A 81 3.36 3.76 -13.26
CA HIS A 81 3.42 3.42 -11.84
C HIS A 81 4.59 4.09 -11.12
N LEU A 82 5.78 4.16 -11.73
CA LEU A 82 6.94 4.84 -11.14
C LEU A 82 6.72 6.35 -10.99
N GLU A 83 6.14 7.01 -11.98
CA GLU A 83 5.78 8.43 -11.91
C GLU A 83 4.78 8.67 -10.77
N ALA A 84 3.72 7.85 -10.68
CA ALA A 84 2.75 7.94 -9.60
C ALA A 84 3.38 7.68 -8.22
N MET A 85 4.29 6.71 -8.09
CA MET A 85 5.02 6.43 -6.84
C MET A 85 5.94 7.58 -6.43
N SER A 86 6.59 8.24 -7.39
CA SER A 86 7.41 9.43 -7.11
C SER A 86 6.57 10.61 -6.58
N LEU A 87 5.38 10.79 -7.14
CA LEU A 87 4.43 11.80 -6.69
C LEU A 87 3.94 11.52 -5.27
N ILE A 88 3.52 10.26 -5.00
CA ILE A 88 3.13 9.83 -3.65
C ILE A 88 4.23 10.12 -2.66
N LEU A 89 5.48 9.79 -2.98
CA LEU A 89 6.61 9.96 -2.06
C LEU A 89 6.80 11.44 -1.68
N GLY A 90 6.71 12.34 -2.66
CA GLY A 90 6.72 13.78 -2.39
C GLY A 90 5.56 14.25 -1.53
N VAL A 91 4.32 13.83 -1.86
CA VAL A 91 3.12 14.19 -1.10
C VAL A 91 3.19 13.64 0.33
N ALA A 92 3.58 12.39 0.52
CA ALA A 92 3.68 11.75 1.82
C ALA A 92 4.66 12.48 2.74
N VAL A 93 5.85 12.85 2.23
CA VAL A 93 6.87 13.54 3.01
C VAL A 93 6.44 14.97 3.33
N ILE A 94 6.00 15.74 2.33
CA ILE A 94 5.65 17.15 2.52
C ILE A 94 4.43 17.27 3.44
N PHE A 95 3.32 16.60 3.09
CA PHE A 95 2.09 16.69 3.88
C PHE A 95 2.24 15.97 5.23
N GLY A 96 2.94 14.84 5.30
CA GLY A 96 3.13 14.12 6.56
C GLY A 96 3.92 14.93 7.59
N LEU A 97 5.03 15.56 7.18
CA LEU A 97 5.82 16.41 8.07
C LEU A 97 5.07 17.69 8.44
N SER A 98 4.42 18.36 7.48
CA SER A 98 3.60 19.55 7.78
C SER A 98 2.43 19.22 8.70
N TYR A 99 1.79 18.06 8.53
CA TYR A 99 0.67 17.63 9.37
C TYR A 99 1.12 17.31 10.79
N SER A 100 2.27 16.66 10.96
CA SER A 100 2.89 16.46 12.28
C SER A 100 3.32 17.79 12.93
N LEU A 101 3.80 18.77 12.16
CA LEU A 101 4.12 20.10 12.69
C LEU A 101 2.88 20.84 13.18
N LEU A 102 1.76 20.77 12.47
CA LEU A 102 0.50 21.38 12.90
C LEU A 102 0.03 20.84 14.26
N ASP A 103 0.18 19.53 14.46
CA ASP A 103 -0.18 18.84 15.71
C ASP A 103 0.76 19.25 16.86
N THR A 104 2.07 19.11 16.65
CA THR A 104 3.09 19.44 17.67
C THR A 104 3.12 20.92 18.06
N THR A 105 2.66 21.83 17.18
CA THR A 105 2.52 23.27 17.46
C THR A 105 1.17 23.67 18.03
N ASN A 106 0.25 22.71 18.26
CA ASN A 106 -1.11 22.94 18.74
C ASN A 106 -1.91 23.93 17.86
N LEU A 107 -1.63 23.98 16.55
CA LEU A 107 -2.38 24.81 15.60
C LEU A 107 -3.69 24.14 15.16
N ILE A 108 -3.76 22.82 15.26
CA ILE A 108 -4.98 22.03 15.05
C ILE A 108 -5.49 21.51 16.39
N THR A 109 -6.81 21.42 16.53
CA THR A 109 -7.49 20.95 17.76
C THR A 109 -7.67 19.44 17.82
N TYR A 110 -7.19 18.72 16.80
CA TYR A 110 -7.35 17.27 16.64
C TYR A 110 -5.98 16.65 16.35
N ASP A 111 -5.77 15.43 16.82
CA ASP A 111 -4.50 14.73 16.68
C ASP A 111 -4.20 14.38 15.21
N ALA A 112 -2.91 14.44 14.84
CA ALA A 112 -2.47 14.04 13.51
C ALA A 112 -2.43 12.51 13.36
N GLU A 113 -3.56 11.91 13.03
CA GLU A 113 -3.62 10.47 12.79
C GLU A 113 -3.02 10.05 11.43
N ILE A 114 -2.24 8.97 11.44
CA ILE A 114 -1.67 8.33 10.24
C ILE A 114 -2.76 7.91 9.23
N SER A 115 -3.98 7.62 9.68
CA SER A 115 -5.12 7.24 8.84
C SER A 115 -5.41 8.28 7.75
N HIS A 116 -5.42 9.58 8.10
CA HIS A 116 -5.64 10.68 7.16
C HIS A 116 -4.54 10.75 6.09
N LEU A 117 -3.29 10.57 6.49
CA LEU A 117 -2.15 10.57 5.57
C LEU A 117 -2.23 9.38 4.61
N VAL A 118 -2.60 8.19 5.09
CA VAL A 118 -2.76 6.97 4.27
C VAL A 118 -3.86 7.16 3.22
N ILE A 119 -4.97 7.80 3.57
CA ILE A 119 -6.05 8.11 2.62
C ILE A 119 -5.55 9.08 1.55
N LEU A 120 -4.86 10.16 1.95
CA LEU A 120 -4.32 11.16 1.02
C LEU A 120 -3.36 10.54 -0.01
N ILE A 121 -2.40 9.72 0.44
CA ILE A 121 -1.43 9.09 -0.46
C ILE A 121 -2.09 8.04 -1.36
N GLY A 122 -3.11 7.33 -0.87
CA GLY A 122 -3.89 6.37 -1.66
C GLY A 122 -4.66 7.05 -2.80
N LEU A 123 -5.34 8.17 -2.50
CA LEU A 123 -6.03 8.97 -3.52
C LEU A 123 -5.05 9.59 -4.51
N THR A 124 -3.91 10.09 -4.03
CA THR A 124 -2.84 10.64 -4.87
C THR A 124 -2.32 9.60 -5.86
N TYR A 125 -2.09 8.37 -5.41
CA TYR A 125 -1.66 7.27 -6.26
C TYR A 125 -2.67 6.93 -7.35
N LEU A 126 -3.94 6.80 -6.97
CA LEU A 126 -5.03 6.50 -7.88
C LEU A 126 -5.16 7.60 -8.95
N ALA A 127 -5.14 8.87 -8.53
CA ALA A 127 -5.15 9.98 -9.46
C ALA A 127 -3.94 9.94 -10.42
N GLY A 128 -2.73 9.73 -9.89
CA GLY A 128 -1.51 9.67 -10.70
C GLY A 128 -1.53 8.54 -11.73
N THR A 129 -1.98 7.35 -11.34
CA THR A 129 -2.09 6.20 -12.25
C THR A 129 -3.19 6.36 -13.29
N ILE A 130 -4.34 6.94 -12.93
CA ILE A 130 -5.43 7.24 -13.89
C ILE A 130 -4.98 8.29 -14.90
N ILE A 131 -4.41 9.41 -14.44
CA ILE A 131 -3.91 10.49 -15.32
C ILE A 131 -2.82 9.97 -16.25
N GLY A 132 -1.89 9.16 -15.73
CA GLY A 132 -0.85 8.53 -16.55
C GLY A 132 -1.45 7.64 -17.64
N ASN A 133 -2.42 6.79 -17.31
CA ASN A 133 -3.10 5.95 -18.30
C ASN A 133 -3.89 6.77 -19.33
N LEU A 134 -4.52 7.87 -18.94
CA LEU A 134 -5.25 8.76 -19.86
C LEU A 134 -4.31 9.50 -20.82
N ARG A 135 -3.10 9.85 -20.37
CA ARG A 135 -2.10 10.57 -21.17
C ARG A 135 -1.47 9.72 -22.28
N TYR A 136 -1.38 8.41 -22.06
CA TYR A 136 -0.72 7.46 -22.97
C TYR A 136 -1.68 6.56 -23.75
N ARG A 137 -2.98 6.87 -23.70
CA ARG A 137 -3.98 6.36 -24.64
C ARG A 137 -3.94 7.15 -25.95
#